data_AF-A0A2E3CUA1-F1
#
_entry.id   AF-A0A2E3CUA1-F1
#
_cell.length_a   1.000
_cell.length_b   1.000
_cell.length_c   1.000
_cell.angle_alpha   90.00
_cell.angle_beta   90.00
_cell.angle_gamma   90.00
#
_symmetry.space_group_name_H-M   'P 1'
#
loop_
_entity.id
_entity.type
_entity.pdbx_description
1 polymer ?
#
loop_
_entity_poly.entity_id
_entity_poly.type
_entity_poly.pdbx_seq_one_letter_code
_entity_poly.pdbx_strand_id
1 'polypeptide(L)'
;MRAVNTAECHYFSSKEADNEFLEKLLSGVNKRFFQNKIEAKAIWDVPKGTVSLFIGDRGPALQAGEELHQAFEAAKKLIQSGQTEAAIPHLEECAEANHAESKLLLSHLLKRRGDERWQRFAREYNQQTATVRAVPAACYYPDSGTIAIHPHLQELNTPQFVLKYLLYHECCHQQISSPGDIAHPPEFMMWERKAPNRERALDWLEKQGFPTLRTTHAP
;
A
#
# COMPACT_ATOMS: atom_id res chain seq x y z
N MET A 1 -21.06 -18.15 -2.09
CA MET A 1 -21.00 -16.91 -1.29
C MET A 1 -20.47 -17.25 0.08
N ARG A 2 -19.19 -17.00 0.36
CA ARG A 2 -18.64 -17.16 1.70
C ARG A 2 -18.92 -15.87 2.46
N ALA A 3 -19.67 -15.99 3.55
CA ALA A 3 -19.87 -14.92 4.52
C ALA A 3 -18.51 -14.39 4.95
N VAL A 4 -18.33 -13.08 4.82
CA VAL A 4 -17.19 -12.37 5.39
C VAL A 4 -17.47 -12.35 6.90
N ASN A 5 -16.76 -13.16 7.66
CA ASN A 5 -16.85 -13.18 9.12
C ASN A 5 -16.41 -11.81 9.66
N THR A 6 -17.38 -10.97 10.02
CA THR A 6 -17.23 -9.81 10.91
C THR A 6 -17.14 -10.25 12.37
N ALA A 7 -16.40 -11.33 12.64
CA ALA A 7 -16.20 -11.87 13.98
C ALA A 7 -14.74 -11.66 14.37
N GLU A 8 -14.55 -11.13 15.59
CA GLU A 8 -13.27 -10.93 16.29
C GLU A 8 -12.55 -9.58 16.06
N CYS A 9 -13.23 -8.46 16.35
CA CYS A 9 -12.56 -7.19 16.66
C CYS A 9 -12.84 -6.71 18.11
N HIS A 10 -13.30 -7.61 18.98
CA HIS A 10 -13.54 -7.31 20.40
C HIS A 10 -12.39 -7.73 21.33
N TYR A 11 -11.30 -8.30 20.80
CA TYR A 11 -10.19 -8.81 21.60
C TYR A 11 -9.17 -7.72 22.01
N PHE A 12 -9.25 -6.52 21.41
CA PHE A 12 -8.24 -5.47 21.58
C PHE A 12 -8.61 -4.40 22.62
N SER A 13 -9.21 -4.79 23.74
CA SER A 13 -9.49 -3.87 24.85
C SER A 13 -8.16 -3.40 25.48
N SER A 14 -7.64 -2.25 25.04
CA SER A 14 -6.47 -1.60 25.63
C SER A 14 -6.72 -1.25 27.10
N LYS A 15 -5.79 -1.58 28.01
CA LYS A 15 -5.86 -1.11 29.40
C LYS A 15 -5.53 0.39 29.43
N GLU A 16 -6.20 1.17 30.27
CA GLU A 16 -5.97 2.62 30.38
C GLU A 16 -4.49 2.99 30.64
N ALA A 17 -3.77 2.17 31.42
CA ALA A 17 -2.34 2.36 31.69
C ALA A 17 -1.46 2.31 30.43
N ASP A 18 -1.89 1.59 29.38
CA ASP A 18 -1.14 1.49 28.13
C ASP A 18 -1.31 2.77 27.28
N ASN A 19 -2.43 3.48 27.44
CA ASN A 19 -2.64 4.78 26.80
C ASN A 19 -1.71 5.85 27.42
N GLU A 20 -1.47 5.83 28.73
CA GLU A 20 -0.53 6.76 29.37
C GLU A 20 0.89 6.66 28.79
N PHE A 21 1.31 5.44 28.44
CA PHE A 21 2.59 5.21 27.79
C PHE A 21 2.65 5.85 26.39
N LEU A 22 1.61 5.66 25.56
CA LEU A 22 1.52 6.32 24.26
C LEU A 22 1.50 7.84 24.38
N GLU A 23 0.73 8.38 25.31
CA GLU A 23 0.66 9.82 25.58
C GLU A 23 2.00 10.40 26.00
N LYS A 24 2.76 9.67 26.82
CA LYS A 24 4.13 10.07 27.20
C LYS A 24 5.07 10.08 25.99
N LEU A 25 4.96 9.09 25.10
CA LEU A 25 5.73 9.07 23.86
C LEU A 25 5.34 10.22 22.92
N LEU A 26 4.03 10.46 22.75
CA LEU A 26 3.49 11.55 21.94
C LEU A 26 3.97 12.90 22.46
N SER A 27 3.88 13.14 23.76
CA SER A 27 4.38 14.36 24.41
C SER A 27 5.87 14.58 24.13
N GLY A 28 6.68 13.52 24.17
CA GLY A 28 8.10 13.58 23.83
C GLY A 28 8.37 13.91 22.37
N VAL A 29 7.60 13.33 21.45
CA VAL A 29 7.67 13.61 20.00
C VAL A 29 7.23 15.05 19.72
N ASN A 30 6.08 15.47 20.24
CA ASN A 30 5.51 16.80 20.09
C ASN A 30 6.47 17.89 20.57
N LYS A 31 7.02 17.73 21.79
CA LYS A 31 8.00 18.67 22.34
C LYS A 31 9.25 18.78 21.46
N ARG A 32 9.79 17.66 21.00
CA ARG A 32 11.07 17.62 20.29
C ARG A 32 10.98 18.11 18.85
N PHE A 33 9.89 17.80 18.15
CA PHE A 33 9.81 18.00 16.71
C PHE A 33 8.75 19.02 16.26
N PHE A 34 7.72 19.23 17.09
CA PHE A 34 6.57 20.05 16.74
C PHE A 34 6.36 21.24 17.68
N GLN A 35 7.30 21.50 18.59
CA GLN A 35 7.29 22.65 19.50
C GLN A 35 6.01 22.72 20.36
N ASN A 36 5.47 21.56 20.77
CA ASN A 36 4.21 21.45 21.52
C ASN A 36 2.97 21.98 20.77
N LYS A 37 2.99 22.03 19.43
CA LYS A 37 1.85 22.48 18.62
C LYS A 37 0.84 21.38 18.30
N ILE A 38 1.16 20.12 18.58
CA ILE A 38 0.22 19.00 18.39
C ILE A 38 -0.73 18.96 19.58
N GLU A 39 -2.03 18.93 19.29
CA GLU A 39 -3.11 18.87 20.28
C GLU A 39 -3.78 17.50 20.35
N ALA A 40 -3.35 16.57 19.48
CA ALA A 40 -3.90 15.24 19.43
C ALA A 40 -3.66 14.42 20.70
N LYS A 41 -4.51 13.41 20.90
CA LYS A 41 -4.36 12.36 21.91
C LYS A 41 -4.04 11.02 21.25
N ALA A 42 -3.16 10.23 21.84
CA ALA A 42 -2.80 8.90 21.34
C ALA A 42 -3.50 7.79 22.14
N ILE A 43 -4.20 6.91 21.43
CA ILE A 43 -4.89 5.76 22.02
C ILE A 43 -4.53 4.47 21.29
N TRP A 44 -4.62 3.36 22.01
CA TRP A 44 -4.66 2.04 21.39
C TRP A 44 -6.07 1.75 20.88
N ASP A 45 -6.25 1.81 19.57
CA ASP A 45 -7.53 1.50 18.93
C ASP A 45 -7.27 1.06 17.49
N VAL A 46 -8.16 0.24 16.94
CA VAL A 46 -8.04 -0.24 15.56
C VAL A 46 -8.39 0.93 14.62
N PRO A 47 -7.48 1.34 13.71
CA PRO A 47 -7.82 2.35 12.72
C PRO A 47 -9.05 1.97 11.90
N LYS A 48 -9.99 2.91 11.73
CA LYS A 48 -11.30 2.69 11.09
C LYS A 48 -11.19 2.57 9.56
N GLY A 49 -10.10 3.05 8.98
CA GLY A 49 -9.83 3.02 7.54
C GLY A 49 -9.06 1.77 7.10
N THR A 50 -9.16 1.44 5.81
CA THR A 50 -8.29 0.45 5.17
C THR A 50 -7.54 1.07 4.01
N VAL A 51 -6.31 0.61 3.79
CA VAL A 51 -5.48 0.97 2.65
C VAL A 51 -5.33 -0.23 1.72
N SER A 52 -5.20 0.04 0.43
CA SER A 52 -4.91 -1.00 -0.56
C SER A 52 -3.41 -1.26 -0.60
N LEU A 53 -3.02 -2.51 -0.44
CA LEU A 53 -1.65 -2.99 -0.56
C LEU A 53 -1.50 -3.76 -1.86
N PHE A 54 -0.48 -3.41 -2.63
CA PHE A 54 -0.07 -4.20 -3.77
C PHE A 54 0.72 -5.43 -3.28
N ILE A 55 0.21 -6.63 -3.59
CA ILE A 55 0.87 -7.91 -3.27
C ILE A 55 1.21 -8.71 -4.54
N GLY A 56 1.01 -8.10 -5.71
CA GLY A 56 1.30 -8.76 -6.97
C GLY A 56 2.80 -8.88 -7.26
N ASP A 57 3.12 -9.76 -8.18
CA ASP A 57 4.47 -9.88 -8.72
C ASP A 57 4.64 -8.87 -9.88
N ARG A 58 5.56 -7.90 -9.72
CA ARG A 58 5.72 -6.84 -10.73
C ARG A 58 6.42 -7.41 -11.96
N GLY A 59 5.77 -7.24 -13.10
CA GLY A 59 6.40 -7.39 -14.40
C GLY A 59 7.40 -6.28 -14.71
N PRO A 60 8.26 -6.46 -15.73
CA PRO A 60 9.12 -5.40 -16.23
C PRO A 60 8.29 -4.25 -16.81
N ALA A 61 8.75 -3.02 -16.59
CA ALA A 61 8.28 -1.85 -17.34
C ALA A 61 9.09 -1.75 -18.64
N LEU A 62 8.42 -1.89 -19.79
CA LEU A 62 9.07 -1.86 -21.10
C LEU A 62 9.59 -0.46 -21.42
N GLN A 63 10.87 -0.31 -21.74
CA GLN A 63 11.49 0.97 -22.10
C GLN A 63 11.55 1.15 -23.61
N ALA A 64 11.40 2.40 -24.07
CA ALA A 64 11.47 2.73 -25.49
C ALA A 64 12.83 2.33 -26.07
N GLY A 65 12.80 1.48 -27.10
CA GLY A 65 14.01 0.95 -27.76
C GLY A 65 14.33 -0.51 -27.43
N GLU A 66 13.77 -1.06 -26.36
CA GLU A 66 13.93 -2.49 -26.03
C GLU A 66 13.18 -3.39 -27.01
N GLU A 67 13.71 -4.60 -27.26
CA GLU A 67 13.10 -5.58 -28.16
C GLU A 67 11.65 -5.91 -27.75
N LEU A 68 11.42 -6.12 -26.44
CA LEU A 68 10.09 -6.38 -25.89
C LEU A 68 9.12 -5.21 -26.07
N HIS A 69 9.61 -3.96 -25.96
CA HIS A 69 8.78 -2.78 -26.26
C HIS A 69 8.39 -2.77 -27.75
N GLN A 70 9.33 -3.08 -28.64
CA GLN A 70 9.04 -3.12 -30.08
C GLN A 70 8.03 -4.21 -30.43
N ALA A 71 8.17 -5.40 -29.84
CA ALA A 71 7.21 -6.48 -29.96
C ALA A 71 5.81 -6.08 -29.48
N PHE A 72 5.72 -5.42 -28.32
CA PHE A 72 4.45 -4.93 -27.79
C PHE A 72 3.78 -3.88 -28.69
N GLU A 73 4.54 -2.92 -29.20
CA GLU A 73 4.01 -1.92 -30.14
C GLU A 73 3.60 -2.51 -31.48
N ALA A 74 4.33 -3.52 -31.98
CA ALA A 74 3.93 -4.27 -33.16
C ALA A 74 2.59 -4.99 -32.94
N ALA A 75 2.43 -5.66 -31.79
CA ALA A 75 1.18 -6.31 -31.41
C ALA A 75 0.00 -5.31 -31.39
N LYS A 76 0.19 -4.13 -30.78
CA LYS A 76 -0.85 -3.08 -30.73
C LYS A 76 -1.28 -2.64 -32.12
N LYS A 77 -0.33 -2.40 -33.04
CA LYS A 77 -0.63 -2.02 -34.43
C LYS A 77 -1.40 -3.12 -35.17
N LEU A 78 -1.03 -4.39 -34.95
CA LEU A 78 -1.71 -5.54 -35.55
C LEU A 78 -3.14 -5.68 -35.02
N ILE A 79 -3.37 -5.49 -33.71
CA ILE A 79 -4.72 -5.49 -33.14
C ILE A 79 -5.56 -4.35 -33.72
N GLN A 80 -5.00 -3.15 -33.82
CA GLN A 80 -5.68 -1.98 -34.39
C GLN A 80 -6.06 -2.17 -35.87
N SER A 81 -5.23 -2.90 -36.64
CA SER A 81 -5.51 -3.24 -38.04
C SER A 81 -6.41 -4.48 -38.21
N GLY A 82 -6.92 -5.05 -37.11
CA GLY A 82 -7.78 -6.23 -37.13
C GLY A 82 -7.03 -7.56 -37.32
N GLN A 83 -5.70 -7.54 -37.39
CA GLN A 83 -4.84 -8.70 -37.58
C GLN A 83 -4.53 -9.38 -36.24
N THR A 84 -5.58 -9.80 -35.51
CA THR A 84 -5.45 -10.32 -34.14
C THR A 84 -4.63 -11.60 -34.04
N GLU A 85 -4.67 -12.46 -35.05
CA GLU A 85 -3.87 -13.70 -35.08
C GLU A 85 -2.37 -13.42 -35.18
N ALA A 86 -1.98 -12.41 -35.97
CA ALA A 86 -0.59 -12.01 -36.12
C ALA A 86 -0.05 -11.33 -34.84
N ALA A 87 -0.93 -10.75 -34.02
CA ALA A 87 -0.54 -10.10 -32.77
C ALA A 87 -0.17 -11.10 -31.65
N ILE A 88 -0.73 -12.32 -31.68
CA ILE A 88 -0.54 -13.34 -30.63
C ILE A 88 0.94 -13.64 -30.33
N PRO A 89 1.82 -13.99 -31.29
CA PRO A 89 3.21 -14.35 -30.97
C PRO A 89 3.98 -13.20 -30.31
N HIS A 90 3.73 -11.97 -30.74
CA HIS A 90 4.32 -10.78 -30.12
C HIS A 90 3.85 -10.57 -28.68
N LEU A 91 2.55 -10.81 -28.41
CA LEU A 91 2.02 -10.74 -27.05
C LEU A 91 2.51 -11.90 -26.18
N GLU A 92 2.65 -13.10 -26.73
CA GLU A 92 3.19 -14.27 -26.02
C GLU A 92 4.62 -14.00 -25.54
N GLU A 93 5.49 -13.46 -26.41
CA GLU A 93 6.86 -13.08 -26.05
C GLU A 93 6.89 -12.12 -24.85
N CYS A 94 6.11 -11.03 -24.91
CA CYS A 94 6.03 -10.09 -23.80
C CYS A 94 5.35 -10.69 -22.55
N ALA A 95 4.34 -11.53 -22.71
CA ALA A 95 3.61 -12.14 -21.60
C ALA A 95 4.49 -13.13 -20.82
N GLU A 96 5.28 -13.94 -21.53
CA GLU A 96 6.27 -14.84 -20.93
C GLU A 96 7.40 -14.06 -20.24
N ALA A 97 7.72 -12.85 -20.71
CA ALA A 97 8.57 -11.89 -20.00
C ALA A 97 7.88 -11.21 -18.79
N ASN A 98 6.75 -11.74 -18.31
CA ASN A 98 5.98 -11.22 -17.19
C ASN A 98 5.32 -9.84 -17.45
N HIS A 99 5.14 -9.38 -18.69
CA HIS A 99 4.50 -8.08 -18.97
C HIS A 99 2.97 -8.12 -18.78
N ALA A 100 2.44 -7.29 -17.88
CA ALA A 100 1.04 -7.34 -17.45
C ALA A 100 0.02 -7.01 -18.56
N GLU A 101 0.25 -5.93 -19.31
CA GLU A 101 -0.68 -5.54 -20.40
C GLU A 101 -0.73 -6.61 -21.50
N SER A 102 0.42 -7.22 -21.81
CA SER A 102 0.47 -8.30 -22.79
C SER A 102 -0.30 -9.53 -22.33
N LYS A 103 -0.20 -9.93 -21.05
CA LYS A 103 -1.01 -11.03 -20.49
C LYS A 103 -2.50 -10.74 -20.59
N LEU A 104 -2.92 -9.53 -20.28
CA LEU A 104 -4.33 -9.12 -20.37
C LEU A 104 -4.83 -9.21 -21.82
N LEU A 105 -4.14 -8.56 -22.75
CA LEU A 105 -4.52 -8.55 -24.17
C LEU A 105 -4.51 -9.96 -24.76
N LEU A 106 -3.48 -10.74 -24.48
CA LEU A 106 -3.35 -12.12 -24.94
C LEU A 106 -4.48 -12.99 -24.41
N SER A 107 -4.82 -12.88 -23.11
CA SER A 107 -5.94 -13.62 -22.53
C SER A 107 -7.27 -13.30 -23.24
N HIS A 108 -7.49 -12.05 -23.64
CA HIS A 108 -8.69 -11.66 -24.38
C HIS A 108 -8.71 -12.23 -25.80
N LEU A 109 -7.59 -12.19 -26.53
CA LEU A 109 -7.50 -12.74 -27.89
C LEU A 109 -7.70 -14.26 -27.90
N LEU A 110 -7.00 -14.98 -27.01
CA LEU A 110 -7.10 -16.43 -26.89
C LEU A 110 -8.52 -16.87 -26.49
N LYS A 111 -9.17 -16.14 -25.55
CA LYS A 111 -10.54 -16.43 -25.15
C LYS A 111 -11.53 -16.28 -26.30
N ARG A 112 -11.39 -15.24 -27.15
CA ARG A 112 -12.26 -15.02 -28.32
C ARG A 112 -12.12 -16.14 -29.35
N ARG A 113 -10.94 -16.74 -29.45
CA ARG A 113 -10.65 -17.87 -30.34
C ARG A 113 -11.09 -19.23 -29.76
N GLY A 114 -11.44 -19.29 -28.47
CA GLY A 114 -11.75 -20.53 -27.77
C GLY A 114 -10.51 -21.33 -27.34
N ASP A 115 -9.33 -20.70 -27.27
CA ASP A 115 -8.08 -21.34 -26.84
C ASP A 115 -7.94 -21.33 -25.31
N GLU A 116 -8.02 -22.50 -24.68
CA GLU A 116 -8.00 -22.68 -23.22
C GLU A 116 -6.78 -22.07 -22.51
N ARG A 117 -5.66 -21.84 -23.21
CA ARG A 117 -4.48 -21.16 -22.67
C ARG A 117 -4.79 -19.77 -22.11
N TRP A 118 -5.90 -19.15 -22.53
CA TRP A 118 -6.38 -17.88 -21.97
C TRP A 118 -6.48 -17.89 -20.44
N GLN A 119 -6.84 -19.04 -19.84
CA GLN A 119 -6.99 -19.18 -18.38
C GLN A 119 -5.67 -19.08 -17.63
N ARG A 120 -4.56 -19.49 -18.25
CA ARG A 120 -3.21 -19.35 -17.68
C ARG A 120 -2.88 -17.86 -17.56
N PHE A 121 -2.90 -17.14 -18.69
CA PHE A 121 -2.54 -15.73 -18.73
C PHE A 121 -3.49 -14.84 -17.90
N ALA A 122 -4.78 -15.17 -17.83
CA ALA A 122 -5.72 -14.46 -16.96
C ALA A 122 -5.40 -14.66 -15.46
N ARG A 123 -5.02 -15.88 -15.05
CA ARG A 123 -4.59 -16.15 -13.67
C ARG A 123 -3.30 -15.42 -13.32
N GLU A 124 -2.32 -15.48 -14.22
CA GLU A 124 -1.05 -14.78 -14.04
C GLU A 124 -1.26 -13.26 -13.98
N TYR A 125 -2.08 -12.67 -14.86
CA TYR A 125 -2.42 -11.24 -14.79
C TYR A 125 -3.07 -10.88 -13.45
N ASN A 126 -4.06 -11.64 -12.99
CA ASN A 126 -4.71 -11.39 -11.70
C ASN A 126 -3.74 -11.48 -10.52
N GLN A 127 -2.75 -12.38 -10.58
CA GLN A 127 -1.68 -12.46 -9.59
C GLN A 127 -0.80 -11.22 -9.62
N GLN A 128 -0.47 -10.69 -10.80
CA GLN A 128 0.35 -9.48 -10.93
C GLN A 128 -0.34 -8.20 -10.49
N THR A 129 -1.66 -8.11 -10.66
CA THR A 129 -2.44 -6.93 -10.23
C THR A 129 -3.10 -7.14 -8.88
N ALA A 130 -2.69 -8.16 -8.12
CA ALA A 130 -3.32 -8.52 -6.86
C ALA A 130 -3.12 -7.41 -5.82
N THR A 131 -4.25 -6.95 -5.25
CA THR A 131 -4.25 -6.01 -4.13
C THR A 131 -5.04 -6.60 -2.95
N VAL A 132 -4.60 -6.34 -1.74
CA VAL A 132 -5.34 -6.67 -0.51
C VAL A 132 -5.65 -5.41 0.27
N ARG A 133 -6.77 -5.39 1.00
CA ARG A 133 -7.09 -4.32 1.95
C ARG A 133 -6.46 -4.65 3.29
N ALA A 134 -5.72 -3.71 3.86
CA ALA A 134 -5.14 -3.83 5.19
C ALA A 134 -5.50 -2.63 6.06
N VAL A 135 -5.62 -2.85 7.36
CA VAL A 135 -5.76 -1.77 8.35
C VAL A 135 -4.36 -1.19 8.60
N PRO A 136 -4.19 0.15 8.60
CA PRO A 136 -2.90 0.75 8.88
C PRO A 136 -2.44 0.56 10.33
N ALA A 137 -1.15 0.72 10.55
CA ALA A 137 -0.55 0.67 11.89
C ALA A 137 -0.97 1.84 12.77
N ALA A 138 -1.27 3.00 12.17
CA ALA A 138 -1.71 4.20 12.85
C ALA A 138 -2.63 5.03 11.95
N CYS A 139 -3.42 5.92 12.54
CA CYS A 139 -4.24 6.90 11.81
C CYS A 139 -4.59 8.10 12.70
N TYR A 140 -4.51 9.30 12.14
CA TYR A 140 -5.02 10.53 12.73
C TYR A 140 -6.46 10.84 12.27
N TYR A 141 -7.32 11.18 13.24
CA TYR A 141 -8.69 11.66 13.02
C TYR A 141 -8.77 13.16 13.34
N PRO A 142 -8.88 14.05 12.34
CA PRO A 142 -8.97 15.49 12.54
C PRO A 142 -10.16 15.91 13.41
N ASP A 143 -11.32 15.29 13.21
CA ASP A 143 -12.58 15.67 13.90
C ASP A 143 -12.52 15.49 15.41
N SER A 144 -11.80 14.46 15.89
CA SER A 144 -11.68 14.16 17.32
C SER A 144 -10.32 14.53 17.90
N GLY A 145 -9.36 14.95 17.05
CA GLY A 145 -7.98 15.16 17.47
C GLY A 145 -7.37 13.89 18.06
N THR A 146 -7.59 12.73 17.43
CA THR A 146 -7.16 11.44 17.98
C THR A 146 -6.20 10.74 17.03
N ILE A 147 -5.10 10.23 17.55
CA ILE A 147 -4.20 9.30 16.89
C ILE A 147 -4.52 7.90 17.42
N ALA A 148 -5.07 7.03 16.58
CA ALA A 148 -5.23 5.62 16.90
C ALA A 148 -3.98 4.85 16.47
N ILE A 149 -3.40 4.08 17.39
CA ILE A 149 -2.31 3.13 17.12
C ILE A 149 -2.87 1.71 17.21
N HIS A 150 -2.60 0.89 16.20
CA HIS A 150 -3.17 -0.45 16.11
C HIS A 150 -2.75 -1.32 17.30
N PRO A 151 -3.70 -1.90 18.07
CA PRO A 151 -3.43 -2.58 19.34
C PRO A 151 -2.55 -3.83 19.20
N HIS A 152 -2.60 -4.53 18.07
CA HIS A 152 -1.68 -5.65 17.78
C HIS A 152 -0.19 -5.26 17.89
N LEU A 153 0.18 -3.98 17.70
CA LEU A 153 1.56 -3.53 17.94
C LEU A 153 1.99 -3.71 19.41
N GLN A 154 1.06 -3.64 20.35
CA GLN A 154 1.35 -3.91 21.76
C GLN A 154 1.73 -5.38 21.97
N GLU A 155 1.02 -6.31 21.33
CA GLU A 155 1.26 -7.76 21.40
C GLU A 155 2.62 -8.14 20.79
N LEU A 156 3.01 -7.46 19.72
CA LEU A 156 4.30 -7.65 19.05
C LEU A 156 5.50 -7.12 19.84
N ASN A 157 5.31 -6.59 21.04
CA ASN A 157 6.34 -5.90 21.83
C ASN A 157 7.06 -4.82 21.00
N THR A 158 6.27 -4.01 20.30
CA THR A 158 6.78 -3.05 19.31
C THR A 158 7.86 -2.15 19.90
N PRO A 159 9.04 -2.05 19.26
CA PRO A 159 10.10 -1.18 19.73
C PRO A 159 9.67 0.29 19.79
N GLN A 160 10.10 1.02 20.83
CA GLN A 160 9.74 2.44 21.00
C GLN A 160 10.08 3.33 19.80
N PHE A 161 11.12 3.02 19.02
CA PHE A 161 11.46 3.83 17.86
C PHE A 161 10.41 3.72 16.74
N VAL A 162 9.70 2.58 16.65
CA VAL A 162 8.58 2.38 15.71
C VAL A 162 7.37 3.19 16.17
N LEU A 163 7.00 3.10 17.45
CA LEU A 163 5.89 3.88 18.01
C LEU A 163 6.13 5.39 17.89
N LYS A 164 7.35 5.85 18.16
CA LYS A 164 7.72 7.27 17.97
C LYS A 164 7.65 7.70 16.50
N TYR A 165 8.00 6.82 15.57
CA TYR A 165 7.86 7.08 14.14
C TYR A 165 6.39 7.19 13.73
N LEU A 166 5.53 6.24 14.15
CA LEU A 166 4.08 6.30 13.89
C LEU A 166 3.47 7.58 14.45
N LEU A 167 3.74 7.91 15.71
CA LEU A 167 3.26 9.16 16.33
C LEU A 167 3.76 10.40 15.58
N TYR A 168 5.02 10.42 15.16
CA TYR A 168 5.56 11.53 14.36
C TYR A 168 4.80 11.68 13.03
N HIS A 169 4.57 10.57 12.33
CA HIS A 169 3.84 10.56 11.06
C HIS A 169 2.43 11.11 11.22
N GLU A 170 1.70 10.65 12.24
CA GLU A 170 0.33 11.13 12.49
C GLU A 170 0.29 12.60 12.97
N CYS A 171 1.33 13.06 13.68
CA CYS A 171 1.48 14.49 14.00
C CYS A 171 1.65 15.35 12.73
N CYS A 172 2.29 14.84 11.68
CA CYS A 172 2.39 15.55 10.41
C CYS A 172 1.01 15.79 9.78
N HIS A 173 0.06 14.85 9.92
CA HIS A 173 -1.31 15.02 9.43
C HIS A 173 -2.08 16.12 10.15
N GLN A 174 -1.77 16.41 11.43
CA GLN A 174 -2.36 17.55 12.13
C GLN A 174 -1.78 18.89 11.65
N GLN A 175 -0.47 18.95 11.33
CA GLN A 175 0.16 20.21 10.92
C GLN A 175 -0.05 20.56 9.46
N ILE A 176 -0.18 19.55 8.60
CA ILE A 176 -0.16 19.73 7.16
C ILE A 176 -1.51 19.27 6.63
N SER A 177 -2.27 20.22 6.09
CA SER A 177 -3.57 19.93 5.50
C SER A 177 -3.36 19.05 4.26
N SER A 178 -3.94 17.85 4.31
CA SER A 178 -4.00 16.95 3.17
C SER A 178 -5.35 17.12 2.48
N PRO A 179 -5.40 17.51 1.19
CA PRO A 179 -6.64 17.46 0.41
C PRO A 179 -7.19 16.04 0.38
N GLY A 180 -8.51 15.86 0.31
CA GLY A 180 -9.17 14.54 0.39
C GLY A 180 -8.65 13.50 -0.62
N ASP A 181 -8.13 13.95 -1.77
CA ASP A 181 -7.61 13.09 -2.84
C ASP A 181 -6.13 12.75 -2.68
N ILE A 182 -5.39 13.45 -1.80
CA ILE A 182 -3.94 13.29 -1.62
C ILE A 182 -3.64 13.23 -0.12
N ALA A 183 -3.56 12.01 0.41
CA ALA A 183 -3.26 11.78 1.84
C ALA A 183 -1.90 12.36 2.26
N HIS A 184 -0.89 12.32 1.38
CA HIS A 184 0.49 12.72 1.68
C HIS A 184 1.03 13.70 0.62
N PRO A 185 0.67 15.00 0.65
CA PRO A 185 1.19 15.99 -0.29
C PRO A 185 2.72 16.17 -0.18
N PRO A 186 3.39 16.81 -1.16
CA PRO A 186 4.85 16.99 -1.13
C PRO A 186 5.37 17.63 0.16
N GLU A 187 4.65 18.62 0.70
CA GLU A 187 4.96 19.28 1.96
C GLU A 187 4.93 18.31 3.15
N PHE A 188 3.94 17.40 3.17
CA PHE A 188 3.88 16.32 4.15
C PHE A 188 5.13 15.43 4.05
N MET A 189 5.48 15.00 2.84
CA MET A 189 6.63 14.13 2.62
C MET A 189 7.95 14.81 3.00
N MET A 190 8.07 16.14 2.89
CA MET A 190 9.25 16.88 3.37
C MET A 190 9.43 16.80 4.89
N TRP A 191 8.34 16.76 5.65
CA TRP A 191 8.37 16.57 7.10
C TRP A 191 8.57 15.11 7.46
N GLU A 192 7.82 14.21 6.83
CA GLU A 192 7.88 12.77 7.08
C GLU A 192 9.29 12.21 6.89
N ARG A 193 10.02 12.67 5.86
CA ARG A 193 11.43 12.28 5.63
C ARG A 193 12.40 12.71 6.75
N LYS A 194 12.02 13.67 7.59
CA LYS A 194 12.81 14.11 8.76
C LYS A 194 12.54 13.28 10.01
N ALA A 195 11.61 12.33 9.95
CA ALA A 195 11.26 11.51 11.10
C ALA A 195 12.46 10.70 11.61
N PRO A 196 12.70 10.67 12.93
CA PRO A 196 13.82 9.91 13.49
C PRO A 196 13.61 8.39 13.29
N ASN A 197 14.67 7.69 12.86
CA ASN A 197 14.64 6.23 12.62
C ASN A 197 13.61 5.77 11.58
N ARG A 198 13.15 6.65 10.68
CA ARG A 198 12.17 6.36 9.63
C ARG A 198 12.41 5.02 8.92
N GLU A 199 13.55 4.88 8.24
CA GLU A 199 13.82 3.67 7.45
C GLU A 199 13.76 2.40 8.29
N ARG A 200 14.36 2.42 9.49
CA ARG A 200 14.37 1.28 10.40
C ARG A 200 12.96 0.94 10.91
N ALA A 201 12.11 1.95 11.12
CA ALA A 201 10.72 1.75 11.53
C ALA A 201 9.87 1.17 10.39
N LEU A 202 10.03 1.71 9.18
CA LEU A 202 9.39 1.19 7.97
C LEU A 202 9.75 -0.27 7.71
N ASP A 203 11.05 -0.61 7.75
CA ASP A 203 11.53 -1.98 7.57
C ASP A 203 10.96 -2.94 8.62
N TRP A 204 10.80 -2.47 9.87
CA TRP A 204 10.20 -3.27 10.93
C TRP A 204 8.70 -3.49 10.68
N LEU A 205 7.95 -2.43 10.34
CA LEU A 205 6.51 -2.51 10.06
C LEU A 205 6.22 -3.43 8.88
N GLU A 206 7.00 -3.33 7.80
CA GLU A 206 6.89 -4.18 6.61
C GLU A 206 7.12 -5.66 6.97
N LYS A 207 8.11 -5.96 7.81
CA LYS A 207 8.35 -7.34 8.29
C LYS A 207 7.21 -7.89 9.15
N GLN A 208 6.46 -7.02 9.82
CA GLN A 208 5.28 -7.41 10.60
C GLN A 208 3.98 -7.39 9.77
N GLY A 209 4.06 -7.10 8.46
CA GLY A 209 2.91 -7.12 7.55
C GLY A 209 2.01 -5.88 7.63
N PHE A 210 2.44 -4.82 8.32
CA PHE A 210 1.70 -3.55 8.31
C PHE A 210 1.94 -2.79 7.00
N PRO A 211 0.89 -2.13 6.46
CA PRO A 211 1.07 -1.25 5.33
C PRO A 211 1.92 -0.03 5.71
N THR A 212 2.76 0.41 4.78
CA THR A 212 3.66 1.56 4.92
C THR A 212 3.60 2.43 3.67
N LEU A 213 4.17 3.64 3.74
CA LEU A 213 4.29 4.53 2.59
C LEU A 213 4.97 3.88 1.36
N ARG A 214 5.78 2.85 1.57
CA ARG A 214 6.45 2.11 0.47
C ARG A 214 5.54 1.06 -0.16
N THR A 215 4.58 0.53 0.59
CA THR A 215 3.71 -0.57 0.15
C THR A 215 2.30 -0.12 -0.26
N THR A 216 1.84 1.06 0.20
CA THR A 216 0.53 1.65 -0.16
C THR A 216 0.56 2.50 -1.44
N HIS A 217 1.71 3.08 -1.77
CA HIS A 217 1.91 3.94 -2.96
C HIS A 217 2.87 3.33 -3.97
N ALA A 218 3.16 2.03 -3.86
CA ALA A 218 4.01 1.37 -4.82
C ALA A 218 3.37 1.58 -6.21
N PRO A 219 4.03 2.31 -7.13
CA PRO A 219 3.43 2.80 -8.38
C PRO A 219 2.95 1.67 -9.28
#